data_AF-A0A7C7GC12-F1
#
_entry.id   AF-A0A7C7GC12-F1
#
_cell.length_a   1.000
_cell.length_b   1.000
_cell.length_c   1.000
_cell.angle_alpha   90.00
_cell.angle_beta   90.00
_cell.angle_gamma   90.00
#
_symmetry.space_group_name_H-M   'P 1'
#
loop_
_entity.id
_entity.type
_entity.pdbx_description
1 polymer ?
#
loop_
_entity_poly.entity_id
_entity_poly.type
_entity_poly.pdbx_seq_one_letter_code
_entity_poly.pdbx_strand_id
1 'polypeptide(L)'
;MSYIKIAVNSMRKRGLIPTLKVIWHEYAFDSKYSINTRGRSQPNPHNVEGNNVNSGKEYQGYSYYFFKIFMKNLPVNFSESAFIDFGSGKGYSE
;
A
#
# COMPACT_ATOMS: atom_id res chain seq x y z
N MET A 1 3.73 16.40 2.10
CA MET A 1 2.97 16.25 3.37
C MET A 1 3.89 15.58 4.40
N SER A 2 4.02 16.07 5.65
CA SER A 2 4.91 15.42 6.65
C SER A 2 4.41 14.04 7.07
N TYR A 3 5.31 13.04 7.14
CA TYR A 3 5.01 11.67 7.58
C TYR A 3 4.33 11.61 8.95
N ILE A 4 4.68 12.53 9.85
CA ILE A 4 4.08 12.64 11.19
C ILE A 4 2.58 12.98 11.08
N LYS A 5 2.20 13.91 10.19
CA LYS A 5 0.78 14.28 9.99
C LYS A 5 -0.04 13.09 9.47
N ILE A 6 0.56 12.25 8.62
CA ILE A 6 -0.09 11.04 8.08
C ILE A 6 -0.28 10.00 9.18
N ALA A 7 0.74 9.78 10.01
CA ALA A 7 0.68 8.86 11.14
C ALA A 7 -0.39 9.30 12.16
N VAL A 8 -0.42 10.59 12.51
CA VAL A 8 -1.43 11.15 13.43
C VAL A 8 -2.84 11.02 12.86
N ASN A 9 -3.06 11.37 11.59
CA ASN A 9 -4.38 11.23 10.96
C ASN A 9 -4.82 9.77 10.90
N SER A 10 -3.87 8.86 10.64
CA SER A 10 -4.10 7.43 10.66
C SER A 10 -4.51 6.93 12.05
N MET A 11 -3.78 7.31 13.10
CA MET A 11 -4.13 6.97 14.49
C MET A 11 -5.51 7.50 14.87
N ARG A 12 -5.89 8.71 14.42
CA ARG A 12 -7.23 9.26 14.67
C ARG A 12 -8.36 8.49 13.99
N LYS A 13 -8.14 7.96 12.78
CA LYS A 13 -9.19 7.27 12.00
C LYS A 13 -9.38 5.80 12.39
N ARG A 14 -8.29 5.09 12.67
CA ARG A 14 -8.29 3.62 12.86
C ARG A 14 -7.73 3.18 14.21
N GLY A 15 -7.31 4.11 15.07
CA GLY A 15 -6.74 3.82 16.39
C GLY A 15 -5.22 3.61 16.37
N LEU A 16 -4.61 3.73 17.55
CA LEU A 16 -3.17 3.59 17.75
C LEU A 16 -2.69 2.15 17.47
N ILE A 17 -3.32 1.15 18.10
CA ILE A 17 -2.90 -0.25 17.99
C ILE A 17 -2.98 -0.76 16.54
N PRO A 18 -4.09 -0.57 15.79
CA PRO A 18 -4.14 -1.00 14.40
C PRO A 18 -3.12 -0.27 13.53
N THR A 19 -2.82 1.00 13.84
CA THR A 19 -1.79 1.76 13.11
C THR A 19 -0.39 1.21 13.35
N LEU A 20 -0.03 0.85 14.58
CA LEU A 20 1.25 0.22 14.89
C LEU A 20 1.39 -1.16 14.24
N LYS A 21 0.32 -1.96 14.25
CA LYS A 21 0.31 -3.28 13.56
C LYS A 21 0.57 -3.14 12.06
N VAL A 22 -0.10 -2.19 11.40
CA VAL A 22 0.11 -1.90 9.98
C VAL A 22 1.57 -1.52 9.71
N ILE A 23 2.11 -0.57 10.48
CA ILE A 23 3.51 -0.15 10.33
C ILE A 23 4.46 -1.33 10.51
N TRP A 24 4.29 -2.12 11.57
CA TRP A 24 5.13 -3.28 11.84
C TRP A 24 5.11 -4.29 10.69
N HIS A 25 3.93 -4.64 10.19
CA HIS A 25 3.79 -5.60 9.10
C HIS A 25 4.37 -5.10 7.77
N GLU A 26 4.22 -3.81 7.47
CA GLU A 26 4.84 -3.21 6.27
C GLU A 26 6.36 -3.20 6.37
N TYR A 27 6.93 -2.87 7.53
CA TYR A 27 8.38 -2.95 7.77
C TYR A 27 8.90 -4.39 7.66
N ALA A 28 8.20 -5.34 8.28
CA ALA A 28 8.58 -6.75 8.23
C ALA A 28 8.53 -7.31 6.81
N PHE A 29 7.52 -6.93 6.01
CA PHE A 29 7.39 -7.35 4.62
C PHE A 29 8.52 -6.77 3.75
N ASP A 30 8.71 -5.45 3.78
CA ASP A 30 9.78 -4.79 3.02
C ASP A 30 11.16 -5.36 3.38
N SER A 31 11.41 -5.62 4.66
CA SER A 31 12.67 -6.21 5.12
C SER A 31 12.84 -7.66 4.67
N LYS A 32 11.76 -8.46 4.66
CA LYS A 32 11.81 -9.87 4.26
C LYS A 32 12.12 -10.03 2.78
N TYR A 33 11.52 -9.19 1.95
CA TYR A 33 11.64 -9.27 0.48
C TYR A 33 12.67 -8.29 -0.09
N SER A 34 13.33 -7.49 0.76
CA SER A 34 14.31 -6.46 0.36
C SER A 34 13.74 -5.48 -0.69
N ILE A 35 12.47 -5.11 -0.53
CA ILE A 35 11.76 -4.18 -1.41
C ILE A 35 11.37 -2.91 -0.63
N ASN A 36 11.02 -1.85 -1.37
CA ASN A 36 10.54 -0.60 -0.80
C ASN A 36 9.13 -0.31 -1.29
N THR A 37 8.14 -0.92 -0.62
CA THR A 37 6.73 -0.67 -0.91
C THR A 37 6.22 0.59 -0.21
N ARG A 38 6.84 0.96 0.92
CA ARG A 38 6.47 2.13 1.76
C ARG A 38 6.63 3.49 1.07
N GLY A 39 7.44 3.57 0.01
CA GLY A 39 7.67 4.82 -0.72
C GLY A 39 6.38 5.38 -1.32
N ARG A 40 6.17 6.68 -1.24
CA ARG A 40 5.16 7.38 -2.05
C ARG A 40 5.84 7.88 -3.30
N SER A 41 5.31 7.50 -4.46
CA SER A 41 5.82 8.02 -5.72
C SER A 41 4.95 9.20 -6.11
N GLN A 42 5.53 10.40 -6.16
CA GLN A 42 4.92 11.49 -6.90
C GLN A 42 5.09 11.19 -8.39
N PRO A 43 4.05 11.37 -9.22
CA PRO A 43 4.21 11.30 -10.67
C PRO A 43 5.34 12.28 -11.06
N ASN A 44 6.31 11.81 -11.85
CA ASN A 44 7.31 12.71 -12.39
C ASN A 44 6.56 13.74 -13.26
N PRO A 45 6.59 15.06 -12.94
CA PRO A 45 5.81 16.06 -13.65
C PRO A 45 6.15 16.14 -15.14
N HIS A 46 7.28 15.58 -15.57
CA HIS A 46 7.70 15.52 -16.98
C HIS A 46 7.10 14.36 -17.78
N ASN A 47 6.43 13.40 -17.13
CA ASN A 47 5.84 12.22 -17.78
C ASN A 47 4.30 12.26 -17.87
N VAL A 48 3.67 13.35 -17.44
CA VAL A 48 2.22 13.51 -17.55
C VAL A 48 1.94 14.48 -18.70
N GLU A 49 1.64 13.95 -19.88
CA GLU A 49 1.14 14.77 -20.98
C GLU A 49 -0.26 15.32 -20.61
N GLY A 50 -0.38 16.65 -20.54
CA GLY A 50 -1.66 17.35 -20.34
C GLY A 50 -1.77 18.18 -19.05
N ASN A 51 -2.83 18.98 -18.95
CA ASN A 51 -3.05 19.96 -17.86
C ASN A 51 -3.32 19.34 -16.47
N ASN A 52 -3.27 18.01 -16.35
CA ASN A 52 -3.61 17.28 -15.12
C ASN A 52 -2.44 17.18 -14.13
N VAL A 53 -1.24 17.66 -14.48
CA VAL A 53 -0.03 17.66 -13.64
C VAL A 53 -0.31 18.21 -12.24
N ASN A 54 -1.14 19.24 -12.12
CA ASN A 54 -1.46 19.91 -10.85
C ASN A 54 -2.51 19.18 -10.00
N SER A 55 -3.16 18.14 -10.53
CA SER A 55 -4.23 17.39 -9.86
C SER A 55 -3.84 15.97 -9.45
N GLY A 56 -2.64 15.52 -9.84
CA GLY A 56 -2.12 14.20 -9.50
C GLY A 56 -1.97 14.02 -7.99
N LYS A 57 -2.67 13.05 -7.42
CA LYS A 57 -2.46 12.64 -6.02
C LYS A 57 -1.28 11.67 -5.96
N GLU A 58 -0.53 11.73 -4.86
CA GLU A 58 0.50 10.73 -4.55
C GLU A 58 -0.09 9.33 -4.62
N TYR A 59 0.52 8.44 -5.42
CA TYR A 59 0.16 7.04 -5.41
C TYR A 59 0.90 6.35 -4.26
N GLN A 60 0.12 5.79 -3.34
CA GLN A 60 0.58 4.87 -2.32
C GLN A 60 -0.14 3.55 -2.57
N GLY A 61 0.61 2.45 -2.66
CA GLY A 61 -0.01 1.14 -2.81
C GLY A 61 -0.77 0.74 -1.55
N TYR A 62 -1.61 -0.28 -1.69
CA TYR A 62 -2.46 -0.75 -0.60
C TYR A 62 -1.63 -1.38 0.51
N SER A 63 -2.09 -1.35 1.76
CA SER A 63 -1.33 -1.94 2.87
C SER A 63 -1.29 -3.46 2.77
N TYR A 64 -0.09 -4.05 2.75
CA TYR A 64 0.11 -5.51 2.76
C TYR A 64 -0.67 -6.19 3.90
N TYR A 65 -0.68 -5.58 5.09
CA TYR A 65 -1.38 -6.13 6.25
C TYR A 65 -2.89 -6.31 5.99
N PHE A 66 -3.53 -5.28 5.44
CA PHE A 66 -4.95 -5.35 5.13
C PHE A 66 -5.24 -6.26 3.94
N PHE A 67 -4.36 -6.27 2.93
CA PHE A 67 -4.46 -7.21 1.82
C PHE A 67 -4.44 -8.66 2.31
N LYS A 68 -3.48 -9.00 3.17
CA LYS A 68 -3.36 -10.33 3.78
C LYS A 68 -4.60 -10.72 4.59
N ILE A 69 -5.15 -9.79 5.37
CA ILE A 69 -6.40 -10.03 6.11
C ILE A 69 -7.54 -10.30 5.13
N PHE A 70 -7.70 -9.46 4.12
CA PHE A 70 -8.76 -9.61 3.13
C PHE A 70 -8.67 -10.98 2.43
N MET A 71 -7.50 -11.30 1.87
CA MET A 71 -7.28 -12.56 1.16
C MET A 71 -7.53 -13.79 2.03
N LYS A 72 -7.17 -13.75 3.32
CA LYS A 72 -7.44 -14.85 4.27
C LYS A 72 -8.93 -15.10 4.51
N ASN A 73 -9.77 -14.07 4.37
CA ASN A 73 -11.21 -14.17 4.62
C ASN A 73 -12.01 -14.47 3.34
N LEU A 74 -11.36 -14.56 2.19
CA LEU A 74 -12.04 -14.98 0.96
C LEU A 74 -12.32 -16.47 1.00
N PRO A 75 -13.53 -16.92 0.64
CA PRO A 75 -13.89 -18.34 0.56
C PRO A 75 -13.35 -18.97 -0.74
N VAL A 76 -12.07 -18.77 -1.03
CA VAL A 76 -11.40 -19.22 -2.26
C VAL A 76 -10.24 -20.13 -1.89
N ASN A 77 -10.18 -21.31 -2.51
CA ASN A 77 -9.00 -22.15 -2.43
C ASN A 77 -7.96 -21.72 -3.47
N PHE A 78 -6.98 -20.93 -3.04
CA PHE A 78 -5.94 -20.40 -3.94
C PHE A 78 -5.00 -21.47 -4.51
N SER A 79 -4.92 -22.68 -3.93
CA SER A 79 -4.11 -23.76 -4.52
C SER A 79 -4.75 -24.38 -5.76
N GLU A 80 -6.04 -24.15 -5.97
CA GLU A 80 -6.84 -24.70 -7.07
C GLU A 80 -7.33 -23.61 -8.03
N SER A 81 -6.91 -22.37 -7.81
CA SER A 81 -7.39 -21.19 -8.54
C SER A 81 -6.24 -20.39 -9.12
N ALA A 82 -6.44 -19.81 -10.30
CA ALA A 82 -5.53 -18.79 -10.82
C ALA A 82 -5.95 -17.42 -10.26
N PHE A 83 -5.02 -16.74 -9.58
CA PHE A 83 -5.20 -15.35 -9.14
C PHE A 83 -4.54 -14.40 -10.15
N ILE A 84 -5.34 -13.50 -10.73
CA ILE A 84 -4.86 -12.49 -11.67
C ILE A 84 -5.00 -11.12 -11.01
N ASP A 85 -3.88 -10.45 -10.79
CA ASP A 85 -3.84 -9.10 -10.21
C ASP A 85 -3.63 -8.05 -11.31
N PHE A 86 -4.65 -7.24 -11.57
CA PHE A 86 -4.57 -6.13 -12.51
C PHE A 86 -4.09 -4.87 -11.79
N GLY A 87 -2.92 -4.35 -12.18
CA GLY A 87 -2.41 -3.11 -11.62
C GLY A 87 -1.76 -3.27 -10.24
N SER A 88 -1.12 -4.42 -9.99
CA SER A 88 -0.41 -4.76 -8.74
C SER A 88 0.62 -3.71 -8.28
N GLY A 89 1.05 -2.84 -9.20
CA GLY A 89 1.86 -1.67 -8.91
C GLY A 89 3.18 -2.05 -8.23
N LYS A 90 3.27 -1.83 -6.92
CA LYS A 90 4.49 -2.05 -6.11
C LYS A 90 4.67 -3.47 -5.58
N GLY A 91 3.92 -4.46 -6.07
CA GLY A 91 4.11 -5.86 -5.70
C GLY A 91 3.56 -6.22 -4.32
N TYR A 92 2.47 -5.56 -3.88
CA TYR A 92 1.82 -5.87 -2.59
C TYR A 92 1.14 -7.24 -2.53
N SER A 93 1.05 -7.90 -3.68
CA SER A 93 0.30 -9.13 -3.90
C SER A 93 1.19 -10.38 -3.98
N GLU A 94 2.50 -10.23 -3.73
CA GLU A 94 3.48 -11.32 -3.64
C GLU A 94 3.55 -11.98 -2.24
#